data_AF-A0A2U3YFF4-F1
#
_entry.id   AF-A0A2U3YFF4-F1
#
_cell.length_a   1.000
_cell.length_b   1.000
_cell.length_c   1.000
_cell.angle_alpha   90.00
_cell.angle_beta   90.00
_cell.angle_gamma   90.00
#
_symmetry.space_group_name_H-M   'P 1'
#
loop_
_entity.id
_entity.type
_entity.pdbx_description
1 polymer ?
#
loop_
_entity_poly.entity_id
_entity_poly.type
_entity_poly.pdbx_seq_one_letter_code
_entity_poly.pdbx_strand_id
1 'polypeptide(L)'
;MTQYMLVSLHDSGWKAFDVTEAVTFWQQLSRPRQPLLLQVTVQTEHLGPRAAGAHKLVRFASQGPAGARQGEPQLELHTLDLGAYGAQGDCDPEVPGSEAPRCCRQEMYIDLQGMKWAENWVLEPPGFLAYECVGACRQPLPFKWPLLGPRQCIASETASLPMIVRVEEEGRPRPQVVSLPNMRVQSCSCSWDGAPVPRKLEP
;
A
#
# COMPACT_ATOMS: atom_id res chain seq x y z
N MET A 1 22.42 10.38 10.48
CA MET A 1 21.60 11.43 11.09
C MET A 1 21.74 11.31 12.59
N THR A 2 22.10 12.39 13.29
CA THR A 2 22.33 12.34 14.74
C THR A 2 21.35 13.28 15.41
N GLN A 3 20.42 12.73 16.20
CA GLN A 3 19.50 13.50 17.01
C GLN A 3 20.07 13.61 18.44
N TYR A 4 19.88 14.76 19.08
CA TYR A 4 20.27 14.97 20.47
C TYR A 4 19.10 15.56 21.26
N MET A 5 19.09 15.30 22.56
CA MET A 5 18.13 15.84 23.50
C MET A 5 18.85 16.16 24.80
N LEU A 6 18.58 17.33 25.37
CA LEU A 6 19.04 17.67 26.71
C LEU A 6 18.13 16.99 27.73
N VAL A 7 18.74 16.31 28.69
CA VAL A 7 18.02 15.58 29.74
C VAL A 7 18.46 16.08 31.11
N SER A 8 17.49 16.28 32.01
CA SER A 8 17.76 16.56 33.42
C SER A 8 18.34 15.31 34.09
N LEU A 9 19.37 15.51 34.92
CA LEU A 9 20.02 14.43 35.68
C LEU A 9 19.26 14.03 36.94
N HIS A 10 18.26 14.82 37.35
CA HIS A 10 17.51 14.61 38.58
C HIS A 10 16.20 13.84 38.34
N ASP A 11 15.82 13.65 37.07
CA ASP A 11 14.56 13.03 36.68
C ASP A 11 14.79 11.64 36.08
N SER A 12 13.88 10.71 36.38
CA SER A 12 13.81 9.40 35.74
C SER A 12 12.55 9.29 34.89
N GLY A 13 12.63 8.58 33.78
CA GLY A 13 11.48 8.37 32.91
C GLY A 13 11.83 8.02 31.49
N TRP A 14 10.79 7.89 30.67
CA TRP A 14 10.91 7.59 29.25
C TRP A 14 11.34 8.83 28.46
N LYS A 15 12.24 8.60 27.50
CA LYS A 15 12.62 9.57 26.47
C LYS A 15 12.40 8.92 25.11
N ALA A 16 11.71 9.62 24.24
CA ALA A 16 11.44 9.18 22.87
C ALA A 16 12.34 9.95 21.90
N PHE A 17 12.89 9.23 20.93
CA PHE A 17 13.65 9.79 19.82
C PHE A 17 12.91 9.48 18.53
N ASP A 18 12.83 10.46 17.64
CA ASP A 18 12.23 10.23 16.33
C ASP A 18 13.28 9.55 15.44
N VAL A 19 13.11 8.25 15.25
CA VAL A 19 14.00 7.42 14.44
C VAL A 19 13.41 7.10 13.07
N THR A 20 12.38 7.84 12.62
CA THR A 20 11.64 7.56 11.38
C THR A 20 12.56 7.51 10.16
N GLU A 21 13.46 8.49 10.00
CA GLU A 21 14.41 8.52 8.87
C GLU A 21 15.39 7.34 8.89
N ALA A 22 15.88 6.95 10.07
CA ALA A 22 16.82 5.85 10.23
C ALA A 22 16.17 4.50 9.90
N VAL A 23 14.95 4.28 10.40
CA VAL A 23 14.14 3.08 10.09
C VAL A 23 13.81 3.03 8.60
N THR A 24 13.45 4.17 8.00
CA THR A 24 13.17 4.28 6.56
C THR A 24 14.38 3.91 5.71
N PHE A 25 15.55 4.47 6.02
CA PHE A 25 16.80 4.16 5.33
C PHE A 25 17.16 2.68 5.45
N TRP A 26 17.02 2.09 6.64
CA TRP A 26 17.29 0.68 6.87
C TRP A 26 16.36 -0.23 6.05
N GLN A 27 15.07 0.08 6.00
CA GLN A 27 14.11 -0.66 5.16
C GLN A 27 14.50 -0.62 3.67
N GLN A 28 14.97 0.53 3.16
CA GLN A 28 15.41 0.66 1.77
C GLN A 28 16.66 -0.15 1.46
N LEU A 29 17.59 -0.27 2.41
CA LEU A 29 18.80 -1.06 2.19
C LEU A 29 18.54 -2.57 2.16
N SER A 30 17.44 -3.04 2.79
CA SER A 30 16.96 -4.43 2.79
C SER A 30 18.09 -5.47 2.68
N ARG A 31 19.07 -5.40 3.59
CA ARG A 31 20.15 -6.39 3.67
C ARG A 31 19.73 -7.47 4.66
N PRO A 32 19.52 -8.73 4.22
CA PRO A 32 18.83 -9.76 5.01
C PRO A 32 19.55 -10.26 6.28
N ARG A 33 20.61 -9.59 6.78
CA ARG A 33 21.43 -10.09 7.90
C ARG A 33 22.07 -9.02 8.80
N GLN A 34 21.70 -7.75 8.69
CA GLN A 34 22.28 -6.69 9.52
C GLN A 34 21.22 -6.11 10.47
N PRO A 35 21.31 -6.42 11.79
CA PRO A 35 20.37 -5.86 12.76
C PRO A 35 20.55 -4.35 12.86
N LEU A 36 19.46 -3.62 13.03
CA LEU A 36 19.49 -2.20 13.35
C LEU A 36 20.03 -2.04 14.78
N LEU A 37 21.13 -1.30 14.95
CA LEU A 37 21.70 -0.98 16.25
C LEU A 37 21.41 0.48 16.58
N LEU A 38 20.73 0.72 17.69
CA LEU A 38 20.56 2.06 18.25
C LEU A 38 21.69 2.33 19.24
N GLN A 39 22.64 3.18 18.87
CA GLN A 39 23.70 3.62 19.77
C GLN A 39 23.32 4.94 20.42
N VAL A 40 23.14 4.92 21.73
CA VAL A 40 22.90 6.13 22.54
C VAL A 40 24.18 6.47 23.30
N THR A 41 24.64 7.71 23.16
CA THR A 41 25.80 8.21 23.89
C THR A 41 25.41 9.44 24.71
N VAL A 42 25.92 9.54 25.92
CA VAL A 42 25.67 10.67 26.82
C VAL A 42 26.86 11.60 26.72
N GLN A 43 26.61 12.82 26.22
CA GLN A 43 27.60 13.87 26.18
C GLN A 43 27.26 14.91 27.26
N THR A 44 28.26 15.35 28.01
CA THR A 44 28.10 16.45 28.96
C THR A 44 28.18 17.77 28.22
N GLU A 45 27.17 18.61 28.37
CA GLU A 45 27.27 20.01 27.98
C GLU A 45 28.30 20.71 28.88
N HIS A 46 29.18 21.53 28.31
CA HIS A 46 30.35 22.10 28.97
C HIS A 46 29.98 22.80 30.30
N LEU A 47 30.18 22.08 31.40
CA LEU A 47 30.06 22.57 32.76
C LEU A 47 31.40 22.25 33.42
N GLY A 48 31.97 23.25 34.10
CA GLY A 48 33.35 23.23 34.62
C GLY A 48 33.73 22.05 35.53
N PRO A 49 34.89 22.10 36.22
CA PRO A 49 35.52 20.95 36.89
C PRO A 49 34.61 20.12 37.82
N ARG A 50 33.55 20.73 38.36
CA ARG A 50 32.56 20.10 39.26
C ARG A 50 31.53 19.19 38.58
N ALA A 51 31.33 19.32 37.27
CA ALA A 51 30.39 18.50 36.50
C ALA A 51 31.06 17.34 35.75
N ALA A 52 32.38 17.18 35.91
CA ALA A 52 33.18 16.10 35.32
C ALA A 52 32.76 14.74 35.93
N GLY A 53 31.79 14.08 35.30
CA GLY A 53 31.25 12.80 35.76
C GLY A 53 29.73 12.75 35.82
N ALA A 54 29.03 13.85 35.55
CA ALA A 54 27.57 13.92 35.51
C ALA A 54 26.95 12.87 34.56
N HIS A 55 27.61 12.55 33.45
CA HIS A 55 27.20 11.50 32.51
C HIS A 55 27.11 10.10 33.15
N LYS A 56 27.84 9.83 34.24
CA LYS A 56 27.82 8.53 34.94
C LYS A 56 26.54 8.29 35.75
N LEU A 57 25.77 9.35 36.00
CA LEU A 57 24.49 9.27 36.70
C LEU A 57 23.37 8.79 35.78
N VAL A 58 23.55 8.90 34.45
CA VAL A 58 22.59 8.42 33.47
C VAL A 58 22.73 6.90 33.35
N ARG A 59 21.63 6.19 33.62
CA ARG A 59 21.54 4.74 33.49
C ARG A 59 20.47 4.41 32.46
N PHE A 60 20.82 3.51 31.53
CA PHE A 60 19.86 2.94 30.58
C PHE A 60 19.36 1.60 31.10
N ALA A 61 18.09 1.31 30.83
CA ALA A 61 17.57 -0.04 31.04
C ALA A 61 18.26 -1.02 30.08
N SER A 62 18.58 -2.21 30.57
CA SER A 62 19.28 -3.25 29.80
C SER A 62 18.29 -4.12 29.01
N GLN A 63 18.67 -4.52 27.81
CA GLN A 63 18.00 -5.56 27.03
C GLN A 63 18.62 -6.92 27.42
N GLY A 64 17.91 -7.77 28.19
CA GLY A 64 18.48 -9.04 28.62
C GLY A 64 17.51 -10.02 29.28
N PRO A 65 17.80 -11.34 29.23
CA PRO A 65 16.88 -12.40 29.65
C PRO A 65 16.57 -12.40 31.16
N ALA A 66 17.40 -11.76 31.97
CA ALA A 66 17.25 -11.68 33.42
C ALA A 66 16.40 -10.48 33.92
N GLY A 67 15.82 -9.69 33.02
CA GLY A 67 15.22 -8.39 33.37
C GLY A 67 13.92 -8.05 32.64
N ALA A 68 13.07 -9.02 32.33
CA ALA A 68 11.82 -8.82 31.58
C ALA A 68 10.69 -8.14 32.38
N ARG A 69 10.92 -7.04 33.14
CA ARG A 69 9.86 -6.55 34.06
C ARG A 69 9.48 -5.07 34.06
N GLN A 70 10.27 -4.12 33.55
CA GLN A 70 9.83 -2.72 33.31
C GLN A 70 10.97 -1.90 32.71
N GLY A 71 10.69 -1.08 31.68
CA GLY A 71 11.64 -0.07 31.18
C GLY A 71 12.54 -0.47 30.01
N GLU A 72 12.41 -1.68 29.45
CA GLU A 72 13.23 -2.11 28.30
C GLU A 72 13.03 -1.18 27.09
N PRO A 73 14.10 -0.69 26.44
CA PRO A 73 13.96 0.20 25.30
C PRO A 73 13.16 -0.44 24.17
N GLN A 74 12.09 0.22 23.75
CA GLN A 74 11.18 -0.26 22.72
C GLN A 74 11.29 0.58 21.45
N LEU A 75 11.15 -0.09 20.29
CA LEU A 75 10.92 0.56 19.01
C LEU A 75 9.43 0.48 18.68
N GLU A 76 8.74 1.61 18.78
CA GLU A 76 7.33 1.71 18.38
C GLU A 76 7.24 2.10 16.90
N LEU A 77 6.54 1.29 16.11
CA LEU A 77 6.38 1.48 14.67
C LEU A 77 4.91 1.73 14.36
N HIS A 78 4.60 2.95 13.93
CA HIS A 78 3.29 3.28 13.39
C HIS A 78 3.33 3.11 11.87
N THR A 79 2.90 1.94 11.39
CA THR A 79 2.76 1.67 9.95
C THR A 79 1.32 1.79 9.53
N LEU A 80 1.10 2.20 8.28
CA LEU A 80 -0.21 2.15 7.66
C LEU A 80 -0.38 0.76 7.05
N ASP A 81 -1.36 -0.01 7.49
CA ASP A 81 -1.73 -1.26 6.82
C ASP A 81 -2.36 -0.95 5.47
N LEU A 82 -1.54 -0.98 4.42
CA LEU A 82 -1.94 -0.68 3.06
C LEU A 82 -2.99 -1.66 2.49
N GLY A 83 -3.18 -2.84 3.10
CA GLY A 83 -4.22 -3.80 2.77
C GLY A 83 -5.59 -3.39 3.29
N ALA A 84 -5.65 -2.86 4.53
CA ALA A 84 -6.88 -2.32 5.12
C ALA A 84 -7.37 -1.03 4.43
N TYR A 85 -6.47 -0.30 3.76
CA TYR A 85 -6.77 0.83 2.87
C TYR A 85 -6.64 0.46 1.39
N GLY A 86 -6.75 -0.84 1.08
CA GLY A 86 -6.86 -1.38 -0.27
C GLY A 86 -8.26 -1.19 -0.84
N ALA A 87 -8.59 -1.96 -1.86
CA ALA A 87 -9.91 -1.85 -2.49
C ALA A 87 -11.02 -2.43 -1.60
N GLN A 88 -12.11 -1.69 -1.46
CA GLN A 88 -13.35 -2.08 -0.82
C GLN A 88 -14.28 -2.68 -1.88
N GLY A 89 -14.09 -3.97 -2.19
CA GLY A 89 -15.02 -4.80 -2.98
C GLY A 89 -15.83 -4.05 -4.04
N ASP A 90 -17.15 -4.17 -3.96
CA ASP A 90 -18.09 -3.39 -4.76
C ASP A 90 -18.45 -2.06 -4.07
N CYS A 91 -18.65 -1.00 -4.85
CA CYS A 91 -18.98 0.32 -4.31
C CYS A 91 -20.39 0.35 -3.71
N ASP A 92 -20.54 0.96 -2.53
CA ASP A 92 -21.85 1.18 -1.91
C ASP A 92 -22.60 2.34 -2.60
N PRO A 93 -23.77 2.11 -3.23
CA PRO A 93 -24.50 3.13 -3.97
C PRO A 93 -25.16 4.19 -3.07
N GLU A 94 -25.26 3.92 -1.77
CA GLU A 94 -25.95 4.77 -0.79
C GLU A 94 -25.03 5.82 -0.13
N VAL A 95 -23.71 5.74 -0.35
CA VAL A 95 -22.75 6.71 0.22
C VAL A 95 -22.65 7.94 -0.69
N PRO A 96 -23.14 9.12 -0.27
CA PRO A 96 -23.06 10.34 -1.07
C PRO A 96 -21.59 10.79 -1.19
N GLY A 97 -21.17 11.21 -2.38
CA GLY A 97 -19.79 11.57 -2.73
C GLY A 97 -19.24 12.85 -2.09
N SER A 98 -19.32 12.99 -0.76
CA SER A 98 -18.67 14.08 -0.02
C SER A 98 -17.19 13.82 0.27
N GLU A 99 -16.72 12.58 0.14
CA GLU A 99 -15.31 12.20 0.16
C GLU A 99 -15.00 11.33 -1.07
N ALA A 100 -13.80 11.45 -1.64
CA ALA A 100 -13.40 10.56 -2.72
C ALA A 100 -13.51 9.10 -2.23
N PRO A 101 -14.33 8.25 -2.87
CA PRO A 101 -14.57 6.91 -2.36
C PRO A 101 -13.25 6.13 -2.31
N ARG A 102 -13.13 5.23 -1.34
CA ARG A 102 -12.04 4.24 -1.35
C ARG A 102 -12.11 3.45 -2.66
N CYS A 103 -10.96 2.99 -3.15
CA CYS A 103 -10.91 2.16 -4.35
C CYS A 103 -11.96 1.05 -4.29
N CYS A 104 -12.89 0.98 -5.24
CA CYS A 104 -13.97 0.00 -5.25
C CYS A 104 -14.39 -0.31 -6.68
N ARG A 105 -15.11 -1.42 -6.87
CA ARG A 105 -15.63 -1.86 -8.15
C ARG A 105 -17.06 -1.33 -8.34
N GLN A 106 -17.25 -0.52 -9.36
CA GLN A 106 -18.53 0.08 -9.72
C GLN A 106 -19.15 -0.69 -10.89
N GLU A 107 -20.47 -0.87 -10.86
CA GLU A 107 -21.22 -1.45 -11.97
C GLU A 107 -21.23 -0.52 -13.18
N MET A 108 -20.84 -1.07 -14.33
CA MET A 108 -20.90 -0.40 -15.62
C MET A 108 -21.45 -1.37 -16.66
N TYR A 109 -22.59 -1.01 -17.25
CA TYR A 109 -23.21 -1.79 -18.33
C TYR A 109 -22.78 -1.25 -19.69
N ILE A 110 -22.33 -2.16 -20.54
CA ILE A 110 -21.96 -1.88 -21.93
C ILE A 110 -23.06 -2.47 -22.83
N ASP A 111 -23.80 -1.59 -23.49
CA ASP A 111 -24.78 -1.96 -24.51
C ASP A 111 -24.08 -2.12 -25.87
N LEU A 112 -23.98 -3.36 -26.36
CA LEU A 112 -23.35 -3.66 -27.64
C LEU A 112 -24.28 -3.34 -28.81
N GLN A 113 -25.61 -3.42 -28.63
CA GLN A 113 -26.57 -3.07 -29.68
C GLN A 113 -26.57 -1.57 -29.99
N GLY A 114 -26.36 -0.74 -28.97
CA GLY A 114 -26.22 0.72 -29.13
C GLY A 114 -24.89 1.16 -29.75
N MET A 115 -23.92 0.27 -29.92
CA MET A 115 -22.58 0.62 -30.41
C MET A 115 -22.38 0.32 -31.90
N LYS A 116 -22.13 1.37 -32.69
CA LYS A 116 -21.90 1.28 -34.14
C LYS A 116 -20.81 0.30 -34.56
N TRP A 117 -19.76 0.14 -33.74
CA TRP A 117 -18.65 -0.76 -34.07
C TRP A 117 -19.02 -2.23 -33.89
N ALA A 118 -20.05 -2.57 -33.12
CA ALA A 118 -20.54 -3.93 -32.86
C ALA A 118 -21.76 -4.30 -33.73
N GLU A 119 -22.34 -3.30 -34.40
CA GLU A 119 -23.55 -3.41 -35.21
C GLU A 119 -23.39 -4.44 -36.33
N ASN A 120 -24.39 -5.31 -36.51
CA ASN A 120 -24.51 -6.28 -37.60
C ASN A 120 -23.49 -7.45 -37.64
N TRP A 121 -22.52 -7.51 -36.72
CA TRP A 121 -21.61 -8.66 -36.61
C TRP A 121 -21.56 -9.30 -35.22
N VAL A 122 -21.87 -8.60 -34.13
CA VAL A 122 -22.06 -9.26 -32.82
C VAL A 122 -23.51 -9.76 -32.72
N LEU A 123 -23.68 -11.07 -32.53
CA LEU A 123 -24.98 -11.71 -32.38
C LEU A 123 -25.40 -11.81 -30.90
N GLU A 124 -24.47 -12.21 -30.03
CA GLU A 124 -24.70 -12.34 -28.58
C GLU A 124 -23.41 -12.00 -27.80
N PRO A 125 -23.50 -11.43 -26.59
CA PRO A 125 -24.71 -10.90 -25.96
C PRO A 125 -25.10 -9.51 -26.53
N PRO A 126 -26.34 -9.02 -26.30
CA PRO A 126 -26.74 -7.67 -26.66
C PRO A 126 -26.04 -6.58 -25.82
N GLY A 127 -25.55 -6.95 -24.65
CA GLY A 127 -24.76 -6.11 -23.76
C GLY A 127 -24.35 -6.86 -22.50
N PHE A 128 -23.48 -6.29 -21.68
CA PHE A 128 -22.92 -6.98 -20.52
C PHE A 128 -22.44 -6.01 -19.42
N LEU A 129 -22.32 -6.52 -18.19
CA LEU A 129 -21.71 -5.79 -17.08
C LEU A 129 -20.17 -5.96 -17.13
N ALA A 130 -19.50 -4.87 -17.50
CA ALA A 130 -18.05 -4.77 -17.58
C ALA A 130 -17.42 -4.44 -16.23
N TYR A 131 -18.10 -3.62 -15.43
CA TYR A 131 -17.60 -3.01 -14.19
C TYR A 131 -16.35 -2.14 -14.41
N GLU A 132 -16.13 -1.18 -13.51
CA GLU A 132 -14.95 -0.32 -13.51
C GLU A 132 -14.39 -0.16 -12.10
N CYS A 133 -13.08 0.06 -11.99
CA CYS A 133 -12.45 0.40 -10.72
C CYS A 133 -12.44 1.91 -10.57
N VAL A 134 -13.09 2.42 -9.53
CA VAL A 134 -13.20 3.85 -9.24
C VAL A 134 -12.67 4.16 -7.85
N GLY A 135 -12.51 5.45 -7.54
CA GLY A 135 -12.07 5.92 -6.24
C GLY A 135 -10.55 6.08 -6.13
N ALA A 136 -10.10 6.39 -4.92
CA ALA A 136 -8.71 6.74 -4.64
C ALA A 136 -8.04 5.74 -3.70
N CYS A 137 -6.74 5.57 -3.89
CA CYS A 137 -5.89 4.81 -2.99
C CYS A 137 -5.19 5.76 -2.01
N ARG A 138 -5.20 5.39 -0.73
CA ARG A 138 -4.50 6.17 0.30
C ARG A 138 -3.00 6.10 0.02
N GLN A 139 -2.41 7.28 -0.19
CA GLN A 139 -0.98 7.41 -0.36
C GLN A 139 -0.31 7.30 1.03
N PRO A 140 0.79 6.55 1.16
CA PRO A 140 1.63 6.69 2.35
C PRO A 140 2.17 8.12 2.45
N LEU A 141 2.44 8.58 3.68
CA LEU A 141 3.20 9.81 4.00
C LEU A 141 4.49 9.89 3.18
N PRO A 142 5.14 11.07 2.99
CA PRO A 142 6.05 11.35 1.86
C PRO A 142 7.30 10.47 1.89
N PHE A 143 7.11 9.23 1.46
CA PHE A 143 8.11 8.25 1.17
C PHE A 143 8.44 8.50 -0.29
N LYS A 144 9.45 9.34 -0.51
CA LYS A 144 10.05 9.50 -1.83
C LYS A 144 10.77 8.19 -2.16
N TRP A 145 10.05 7.17 -2.59
CA TRP A 145 10.67 6.15 -3.45
C TRP A 145 11.00 6.89 -4.75
N PRO A 146 12.28 7.10 -5.09
CA PRO A 146 12.62 7.86 -6.30
C PRO A 146 12.20 7.15 -7.60
N LEU A 147 11.62 5.93 -7.50
CA LEU A 147 11.32 5.04 -8.62
C LEU A 147 9.86 4.59 -8.70
N LEU A 148 9.02 4.84 -7.69
CA LEU A 148 7.63 4.36 -7.66
C LEU A 148 6.68 5.57 -7.65
N GLY A 149 5.79 5.64 -8.64
CA GLY A 149 4.75 6.66 -8.74
C GLY A 149 3.65 6.47 -7.70
N PRO A 150 2.64 7.36 -7.62
CA PRO A 150 1.57 7.25 -6.63
C PRO A 150 0.80 5.93 -6.78
N ARG A 151 0.19 5.44 -5.69
CA ARG A 151 -0.68 4.27 -5.76
C ARG A 151 -1.96 4.59 -6.51
N GLN A 152 -2.37 3.70 -7.42
CA GLN A 152 -3.57 3.85 -8.24
C GLN A 152 -4.55 2.70 -7.99
N CYS A 153 -5.85 2.99 -8.15
CA CYS A 153 -6.91 2.01 -8.12
C CYS A 153 -7.00 1.34 -9.49
N ILE A 154 -6.70 0.05 -9.57
CA ILE A 154 -6.62 -0.68 -10.84
C ILE A 154 -7.35 -2.02 -10.74
N ALA A 155 -7.79 -2.54 -11.88
CA ALA A 155 -8.32 -3.89 -11.99
C ALA A 155 -7.21 -4.89 -11.67
N SER A 156 -7.41 -5.66 -10.60
CA SER A 156 -6.45 -6.69 -10.19
C SER A 156 -6.77 -8.05 -10.81
N GLU A 157 -8.04 -8.31 -11.05
CA GLU A 157 -8.53 -9.54 -11.67
C GLU A 157 -9.60 -9.21 -12.68
N THR A 158 -9.51 -9.85 -13.84
CA THR A 158 -10.39 -9.66 -14.98
C THR A 158 -10.80 -11.02 -15.54
N ALA A 159 -12.01 -11.08 -16.10
CA ALA A 159 -12.55 -12.26 -16.75
C ALA A 159 -12.77 -12.02 -18.24
N SER A 160 -12.62 -13.08 -19.03
CA SER A 160 -12.95 -13.09 -20.44
C SER A 160 -14.47 -13.09 -20.66
N LEU A 161 -14.90 -12.54 -21.79
CA LEU A 161 -16.30 -12.53 -22.21
C LEU A 161 -16.47 -13.35 -23.49
N PRO A 162 -17.23 -14.46 -23.46
CA PRO A 162 -17.61 -15.16 -24.68
C PRO A 162 -18.62 -14.32 -25.47
N MET A 163 -18.40 -14.21 -26.78
CA MET A 163 -19.27 -13.54 -27.73
C MET A 163 -19.54 -14.47 -28.91
N ILE A 164 -20.75 -14.38 -29.47
CA ILE A 164 -21.10 -15.01 -30.73
C ILE A 164 -21.06 -13.93 -31.80
N VAL A 165 -20.20 -14.11 -32.79
CA VAL A 165 -19.96 -13.12 -33.85
C VAL A 165 -20.20 -13.73 -35.22
N ARG A 166 -20.58 -12.91 -36.19
CA ARG A 166 -20.72 -13.28 -37.59
C ARG A 166 -19.37 -13.11 -38.26
N VAL A 167 -18.82 -14.19 -38.78
CA VAL A 167 -17.57 -14.22 -39.54
C VAL A 167 -17.85 -14.67 -40.96
N GLU A 168 -17.25 -14.02 -41.94
CA GLU A 168 -17.34 -14.44 -43.34
C GLU A 168 -16.37 -15.59 -43.59
N GLU A 169 -16.91 -16.76 -43.91
CA GLU A 169 -16.13 -17.96 -44.29
C GLU A 169 -16.60 -18.42 -45.67
N GLU A 170 -15.69 -18.42 -46.65
CA GLU A 170 -15.99 -18.80 -48.04
C GLU A 170 -17.17 -18.01 -48.68
N GLY A 171 -17.32 -16.73 -48.31
CA GLY A 171 -18.40 -15.87 -48.81
C GLY A 171 -19.78 -16.16 -48.23
N ARG A 172 -19.86 -16.93 -47.14
CA ARG A 172 -21.08 -17.12 -46.36
C ARG A 172 -20.86 -16.67 -44.91
N PRO A 173 -21.77 -15.87 -44.34
CA PRO A 173 -21.68 -15.48 -42.95
C PRO A 173 -21.98 -16.67 -42.04
N ARG A 174 -21.04 -17.03 -41.17
CA ARG A 174 -21.18 -18.10 -40.18
C ARG A 174 -21.05 -17.56 -38.75
N PRO A 175 -21.87 -18.05 -37.81
CA PRO A 175 -21.69 -17.74 -36.39
C PRO A 175 -20.44 -18.42 -35.83
N GLN A 176 -19.61 -17.69 -35.09
CA GLN A 176 -18.45 -18.21 -34.39
C GLN A 176 -18.44 -17.71 -32.95
N VAL A 177 -18.07 -18.59 -32.01
CA VAL A 177 -17.84 -18.22 -30.61
C VAL A 177 -16.41 -17.73 -30.45
N VAL A 178 -16.24 -16.52 -29.95
CA VAL A 178 -14.94 -15.90 -29.67
C VAL A 178 -14.91 -15.49 -28.20
N SER A 179 -13.80 -15.72 -27.51
CA SER A 179 -13.61 -15.30 -26.13
C SER A 179 -12.67 -14.09 -26.08
N LEU A 180 -13.20 -12.93 -25.70
CA LEU A 180 -12.42 -11.71 -25.57
C LEU A 180 -11.84 -11.61 -24.15
N PRO A 181 -10.51 -11.56 -23.98
CA PRO A 181 -9.90 -11.47 -22.66
C PRO A 181 -10.10 -10.10 -22.03
N ASN A 182 -10.07 -10.04 -20.69
CA ASN A 182 -10.07 -8.81 -19.91
C ASN A 182 -11.27 -7.87 -20.12
N MET A 183 -12.43 -8.44 -20.42
CA MET A 183 -13.64 -7.67 -20.71
C MET A 183 -14.46 -7.34 -19.47
N ARG A 184 -14.33 -8.10 -18.38
CA ARG A 184 -15.09 -7.89 -17.14
C ARG A 184 -14.17 -7.78 -15.95
N VAL A 185 -14.23 -6.68 -15.21
CA VAL A 185 -13.50 -6.51 -13.95
C VAL A 185 -14.15 -7.38 -12.87
N GLN A 186 -13.35 -8.26 -12.26
CA GLN A 186 -13.76 -9.10 -11.14
C GLN A 186 -13.37 -8.45 -9.81
N SER A 187 -12.17 -7.89 -9.74
CA SER A 187 -11.57 -7.38 -8.50
C SER A 187 -10.79 -6.10 -8.77
N CYS A 188 -10.83 -5.15 -7.85
CA CYS A 188 -10.01 -3.95 -7.85
C CYS A 188 -8.94 -4.03 -6.76
N SER A 189 -7.82 -3.34 -6.92
CA SER A 189 -6.78 -3.23 -5.90
C SER A 189 -6.01 -1.92 -5.99
N CYS A 190 -5.33 -1.56 -4.90
CA CYS A 190 -4.42 -0.43 -4.86
C CYS A 190 -2.98 -0.89 -5.12
N SER A 191 -2.46 -0.63 -6.32
CA SER A 191 -1.07 -0.94 -6.70
C SER A 191 -0.24 0.33 -6.89
N TRP A 192 1.08 0.22 -6.80
CA TRP A 192 1.99 1.30 -7.17
C TRP A 192 2.05 1.43 -8.69
N ASP A 193 2.13 2.67 -9.19
CA ASP A 193 2.29 2.91 -10.63
C ASP A 193 3.56 2.20 -11.16
N GLY A 194 3.39 1.40 -12.20
CA GLY A 194 4.44 0.55 -12.79
C GLY A 194 4.76 -0.76 -12.05
N ALA A 195 4.15 -1.05 -10.90
CA ALA A 195 4.34 -2.32 -10.21
C ALA A 195 3.37 -3.41 -10.74
N PRO A 196 3.83 -4.66 -10.92
CA PRO A 196 2.94 -5.75 -11.28
C PRO A 196 1.87 -5.95 -10.21
N VAL A 197 0.62 -6.12 -10.65
CA VAL A 197 -0.51 -6.38 -9.77
C VAL A 197 -0.21 -7.60 -8.90
N PRO A 198 -0.28 -7.50 -7.56
CA PRO A 198 -0.13 -8.67 -6.70
C PRO A 198 -1.29 -9.63 -6.97
N ARG A 199 -1.00 -10.72 -7.67
CA ARG A 199 -1.94 -11.85 -7.78
C ARG A 199 -2.02 -12.51 -6.42
N LYS A 200 -3.24 -12.76 -5.94
CA LYS A 200 -3.47 -13.51 -4.71
C LYS A 200 -2.80 -14.89 -4.91
N LEU A 201 -1.73 -15.15 -4.17
CA LEU A 201 -1.15 -16.48 -4.10
C LEU A 201 -2.16 -17.32 -3.31
N GLU A 202 -2.75 -18.32 -3.96
CA GLU A 202 -3.49 -19.35 -3.25
C GLU A 202 -2.56 -20.07 -2.25
N PRO A 203 -3.08 -20.45 -1.07
CA PRO A 203 -2.30 -21.07 -0.01
C PRO A 203 -1.72 -22.44 -0.38
#